data_AF-G5JTX6-F1
#
_entry.id   AF-G5JTX6-F1
#
_cell.length_a   1.000
_cell.length_b   1.000
_cell.length_c   1.000
_cell.angle_alpha   90.00
_cell.angle_beta   90.00
_cell.angle_gamma   90.00
#
_symmetry.space_group_name_H-M   'P 1'
#
loop_
_entity.id
_entity.type
_entity.pdbx_description
1 polymer ?
#
loop_
_entity_poly.entity_id
_entity_poly.type
_entity_poly.pdbx_seq_one_letter_code
_entity_poly.pdbx_strand_id
1 'polypeptide(L)'
;MTSLVNAFVEKIIANSDYQEIDSLYLHNRILALVGEDGVNKESSLTDLIELKEALLQVAVANGKVGTLTEEKDCLGAELMNFITPAPSKVNQDFWQTYGDSPTQAIADFYRLSKANDYIKVAAIAKNIAYQVPSAYGDIEITINLSKPEKDPKAIAAAKKVKASSYPKCQLCMENEGYQGRIDYPARANHRIIHLDLLGQEWGFQYSPYAYFNEHCIFLDRQHIPMQITRRTFEQLLEIVDKFPGYFAGSNSDLPIVGGSILTHNHYQGGRHVFPMEKAELDYTFYFKDFPDIKAGIVKWPMSVIRLTGKNKSRLVALAEEILQAWRHYSDPKVDVVAFSQEGSHHTVTPIARKRNSQFELDIVLRDNHTSDQYPDGVYHPHADVQHIKKENIGLIEVMGLAILPPRLKEELVEVENYLINQYNEIADYHKTWADELKSSVNVSVGNVHQVVQHAVGQVFVRVLEDAGVYKRNPDGQLAFRRFLETIGID
;
A
#
# COMPACT_ATOMS: atom_id res chain seq x y z
N MET A 1 -24.97 23.15 25.93
CA MET A 1 -23.80 23.14 25.03
C MET A 1 -22.58 23.28 25.89
N THR A 2 -21.53 22.51 25.63
CA THR A 2 -20.27 22.54 26.40
C THR A 2 -19.25 23.37 25.62
N SER A 3 -18.24 23.92 26.32
CA SER A 3 -17.12 24.57 25.61
C SER A 3 -16.38 23.55 24.75
N LEU A 4 -15.74 24.01 23.67
CA LEU A 4 -15.01 23.15 22.74
C LEU A 4 -13.98 22.25 23.45
N VAL A 5 -13.22 22.82 24.39
CA VAL A 5 -12.21 22.07 25.16
C VAL A 5 -12.86 21.05 26.07
N ASN A 6 -13.94 21.40 26.78
CA ASN A 6 -14.62 20.44 27.66
C ASN A 6 -15.24 19.28 26.88
N ALA A 7 -15.84 19.55 25.72
CA ALA A 7 -16.34 18.50 24.84
C ALA A 7 -15.22 17.55 24.37
N PHE A 8 -14.02 18.07 24.07
CA PHE A 8 -12.87 17.24 23.74
C PHE A 8 -12.35 16.43 24.94
N VAL A 9 -12.28 17.03 26.14
CA VAL A 9 -11.90 16.36 27.39
C VAL A 9 -12.85 15.19 27.71
N GLU A 10 -14.16 15.40 27.61
CA GLU A 10 -15.17 14.35 27.79
C GLU A 10 -14.93 13.17 26.84
N LYS A 11 -14.56 13.47 25.58
CA LYS A 11 -14.24 12.43 24.60
C LYS A 11 -12.90 11.75 24.87
N ILE A 12 -11.91 12.45 25.41
CA ILE A 12 -10.66 11.82 25.86
C ILE A 12 -10.95 10.80 26.94
N ILE A 13 -11.65 11.21 28.00
CA ILE A 13 -12.00 10.34 29.14
C ILE A 13 -12.80 9.13 28.67
N ALA A 14 -13.78 9.33 27.79
CA ALA A 14 -14.60 8.23 27.26
C ALA A 14 -13.83 7.21 26.38
N ASN A 15 -12.62 7.54 25.90
CA ASN A 15 -11.84 6.72 24.96
C ASN A 15 -10.44 6.37 25.49
N SER A 16 -10.18 6.53 26.79
CA SER A 16 -8.86 6.30 27.37
C SER A 16 -8.96 5.81 28.83
N ASP A 17 -7.82 5.65 29.48
CA ASP A 17 -7.73 5.27 30.90
C ASP A 17 -7.85 6.49 31.85
N TYR A 18 -8.00 7.72 31.33
CA TYR A 18 -8.26 8.90 32.16
C TYR A 18 -9.64 8.81 32.83
N GLN A 19 -9.77 9.44 34.00
CA GLN A 19 -11.02 9.47 34.76
C GLN A 19 -11.56 10.89 34.88
N GLU A 20 -12.80 11.03 35.35
CA GLU A 20 -13.45 12.35 35.53
C GLU A 20 -12.65 13.31 36.42
N ILE A 21 -11.91 12.79 37.40
CA ILE A 21 -11.02 13.59 38.26
C ILE A 21 -9.88 14.28 37.47
N ASP A 22 -9.52 13.76 36.30
CA ASP A 22 -8.47 14.30 35.43
C ASP A 22 -8.99 15.42 34.53
N SER A 23 -10.30 15.72 34.52
CA SER A 23 -10.92 16.66 33.59
C SER A 23 -10.25 18.05 33.60
N LEU A 24 -9.99 18.62 34.79
CA LEU A 24 -9.30 19.91 34.91
C LEU A 24 -7.83 19.84 34.44
N TYR A 25 -7.15 18.72 34.70
CA TYR A 25 -5.79 18.49 34.22
C TYR A 25 -5.77 18.48 32.69
N LEU A 26 -6.62 17.65 32.07
CA LEU A 26 -6.72 17.53 30.62
C LEU A 26 -7.08 18.86 29.97
N HIS A 27 -8.05 19.60 30.54
CA HIS A 27 -8.41 20.93 30.08
C HIS A 27 -7.18 21.84 29.98
N ASN A 28 -6.41 21.96 31.07
CA ASN A 28 -5.22 22.79 31.10
C ASN A 28 -4.12 22.31 30.14
N ARG A 29 -3.97 20.98 29.96
CA ARG A 29 -3.01 20.42 28.99
C ARG A 29 -3.39 20.76 27.55
N ILE A 30 -4.68 20.75 27.22
CA ILE A 30 -5.18 21.16 25.89
C ILE A 30 -4.96 22.66 25.69
N LEU A 31 -5.28 23.51 26.66
CA LEU A 31 -5.03 24.95 26.56
C LEU A 31 -3.55 25.29 26.34
N ALA A 32 -2.63 24.54 26.96
CA ALA A 32 -1.20 24.71 26.73
C ALA A 32 -0.82 24.51 25.25
N LEU A 33 -1.50 23.58 24.57
CA LEU A 33 -1.29 23.25 23.17
C LEU A 33 -1.99 24.23 22.21
N VAL A 34 -3.24 24.62 22.48
CA VAL A 34 -4.06 25.40 21.54
C VAL A 34 -4.22 26.89 21.89
N GLY A 35 -3.79 27.30 23.08
CA GLY A 35 -3.98 28.66 23.61
C GLY A 35 -5.32 28.83 24.34
N GLU A 36 -5.46 29.94 25.05
CA GLU A 36 -6.61 30.23 25.93
C GLU A 36 -7.72 31.02 25.23
N ASP A 37 -7.40 31.74 24.15
CA ASP A 37 -8.35 32.57 23.45
C ASP A 37 -9.28 31.72 22.57
N GLY A 38 -10.59 32.01 22.60
CA GLY A 38 -11.59 31.38 21.73
C GLY A 38 -12.03 29.96 22.09
N VAL A 39 -11.44 29.34 23.11
CA VAL A 39 -11.77 27.96 23.58
C VAL A 39 -13.09 27.84 24.34
N ASN A 40 -13.58 28.95 24.90
CA ASN A 40 -14.86 29.02 25.61
C ASN A 40 -16.08 29.07 24.68
N LYS A 41 -15.87 29.07 23.36
CA LYS A 41 -16.97 29.00 22.40
C LYS A 41 -17.73 27.70 22.59
N GLU A 42 -19.05 27.81 22.68
CA GLU A 42 -19.95 26.67 22.71
C GLU A 42 -19.82 25.87 21.41
N SER A 43 -19.71 24.55 21.53
CA SER A 43 -19.67 23.62 20.41
C SER A 43 -20.83 22.64 20.49
N SER A 44 -21.43 22.34 19.34
CA SER A 44 -22.37 21.24 19.16
C SER A 44 -21.72 19.99 18.57
N LEU A 45 -20.42 20.05 18.25
CA LEU A 45 -19.67 18.91 17.72
C LEU A 45 -19.57 17.81 18.77
N THR A 46 -19.74 16.55 18.33
CA THR A 46 -19.69 15.38 19.21
C THR A 46 -18.71 14.31 18.72
N ASP A 47 -18.21 14.42 17.49
CA ASP A 47 -17.16 13.54 16.99
C ASP A 47 -15.79 14.02 17.46
N LEU A 48 -14.95 13.07 17.91
CA LEU A 48 -13.63 13.37 18.49
C LEU A 48 -12.68 14.01 17.45
N ILE A 49 -12.73 13.56 16.20
CA ILE A 49 -11.86 14.07 15.13
C ILE A 49 -12.32 15.46 14.72
N GLU A 50 -13.63 15.70 14.60
CA GLU A 50 -14.18 17.05 14.34
C GLU A 50 -13.82 18.05 15.45
N LEU A 51 -13.90 17.64 16.72
CA LEU A 51 -13.47 18.45 17.86
C LEU A 51 -11.97 18.78 17.77
N LYS A 52 -11.13 17.79 17.43
CA LYS A 52 -9.71 18.01 17.17
C LYS A 52 -9.47 18.99 16.02
N GLU A 53 -10.19 18.88 14.90
CA GLU A 53 -10.07 19.83 13.78
C GLU A 53 -10.44 21.27 14.19
N ALA A 54 -11.51 21.43 14.98
CA ALA A 54 -11.89 22.74 15.50
C ALA A 54 -10.83 23.32 16.46
N LEU A 55 -10.23 22.49 17.31
CA LEU A 55 -9.12 22.88 18.19
C LEU A 55 -7.87 23.29 17.40
N LEU A 56 -7.58 22.65 16.26
CA LEU A 56 -6.49 23.08 15.38
C LEU A 56 -6.75 24.48 14.80
N GLN A 57 -7.98 24.82 14.44
CA GLN A 57 -8.30 26.18 13.98
C GLN A 57 -8.09 27.23 15.09
N VAL A 58 -8.42 26.88 16.33
CA VAL A 58 -8.14 27.74 17.49
C VAL A 58 -6.64 27.91 17.68
N ALA A 59 -5.86 26.83 17.60
CA ALA A 59 -4.41 26.89 17.72
C ALA A 59 -3.75 27.77 16.65
N VAL A 60 -4.25 27.73 15.41
CA VAL A 60 -3.80 28.62 14.32
C VAL A 60 -4.13 30.07 14.65
N ALA A 61 -5.36 30.35 15.07
CA ALA A 61 -5.80 31.71 15.42
C ALA A 61 -4.99 32.29 16.60
N ASN A 62 -4.60 31.44 17.55
CA ASN A 62 -3.80 31.80 18.72
C ASN A 62 -2.28 31.80 18.45
N GLY A 63 -1.85 31.51 17.21
CA GLY A 63 -0.45 31.47 16.82
C GLY A 63 0.37 30.35 17.48
N LYS A 64 -0.29 29.30 17.99
CA LYS A 64 0.38 28.11 18.57
C LYS A 64 0.91 27.16 17.52
N VAL A 65 0.32 27.19 16.32
CA VAL A 65 0.76 26.41 15.16
C VAL A 65 0.59 27.26 13.90
N GLY A 66 1.43 27.02 12.88
CA GLY A 66 1.32 27.69 11.60
C GLY A 66 0.14 27.19 10.74
N THR A 67 0.00 27.76 9.55
CA THR A 67 -1.13 27.47 8.64
C THR A 67 -0.89 26.27 7.73
N LEU A 68 0.34 25.73 7.69
CA LEU A 68 0.69 24.62 6.83
C LEU A 68 0.09 23.31 7.34
N THR A 69 -0.28 22.43 6.42
CA THR A 69 -0.91 21.14 6.74
C THR A 69 -0.02 20.30 7.65
N GLU A 70 1.29 20.23 7.37
CA GLU A 70 2.22 19.42 8.14
C GLU A 70 2.39 19.90 9.59
N GLU A 71 2.29 21.22 9.82
CA GLU A 71 2.34 21.80 11.17
C GLU A 71 1.06 21.44 11.94
N LYS A 72 -0.10 21.57 11.30
CA LYS A 72 -1.39 21.16 11.87
C LYS A 72 -1.45 19.66 12.16
N ASP A 73 -0.87 18.84 11.28
CA ASP A 73 -0.77 17.39 11.47
C ASP A 73 0.07 17.03 12.71
N CYS A 74 1.17 17.76 12.97
CA CYS A 74 1.98 17.56 14.18
C CYS A 74 1.18 17.82 15.45
N LEU A 75 0.48 18.96 15.52
CA LEU A 75 -0.36 19.28 16.68
C LEU A 75 -1.58 18.35 16.79
N GLY A 76 -2.18 17.99 15.65
CA GLY A 76 -3.32 17.08 15.60
C GLY A 76 -2.97 15.70 16.12
N ALA A 77 -1.82 15.15 15.72
CA ALA A 77 -1.31 13.88 16.25
C ALA A 77 -1.07 13.95 17.77
N GLU A 78 -0.56 15.07 18.29
CA GLU A 78 -0.35 15.26 19.73
C GLU A 78 -1.68 15.36 20.51
N LEU A 79 -2.68 16.05 19.97
CA LEU A 79 -4.02 16.08 20.57
C LEU A 79 -4.66 14.69 20.60
N MET A 80 -4.48 13.88 19.56
CA MET A 80 -4.99 12.50 19.53
C MET A 80 -4.13 11.53 20.37
N ASN A 81 -2.93 11.92 20.79
CA ASN A 81 -2.08 11.12 21.66
C ASN A 81 -2.71 10.95 23.06
N PHE A 82 -3.56 11.88 23.51
CA PHE A 82 -4.29 11.75 24.78
C PHE A 82 -5.19 10.51 24.86
N ILE A 83 -5.73 10.03 23.73
CA ILE A 83 -6.51 8.78 23.69
C ILE A 83 -5.69 7.57 23.25
N THR A 84 -4.39 7.75 23.00
CA THR A 84 -3.52 6.68 22.51
C THR A 84 -2.73 6.09 23.67
N PRO A 85 -3.03 4.85 24.11
CA PRO A 85 -2.36 4.25 25.26
C PRO A 85 -0.84 4.12 25.04
N ALA A 86 -0.07 3.95 26.12
CA ALA A 86 1.36 3.69 26.00
C ALA A 86 1.65 2.40 25.19
N PRO A 87 2.78 2.29 24.47
CA PRO A 87 3.10 1.11 23.67
C PRO A 87 3.03 -0.21 24.44
N SER A 88 3.48 -0.22 25.70
CA SER A 88 3.41 -1.40 26.57
C SER A 88 1.98 -1.87 26.82
N LYS A 89 1.04 -0.94 27.03
CA LYS A 89 -0.37 -1.22 27.26
C LYS A 89 -1.03 -1.74 25.98
N VAL A 90 -0.80 -1.08 24.84
CA VAL A 90 -1.33 -1.53 23.53
C VAL A 90 -0.86 -2.95 23.20
N ASN A 91 0.43 -3.25 23.40
CA ASN A 91 0.98 -4.58 23.14
C ASN A 91 0.46 -5.64 24.12
N GLN A 92 0.34 -5.31 25.41
CA GLN A 92 -0.25 -6.20 26.41
C GLN A 92 -1.68 -6.56 26.05
N ASP A 93 -2.52 -5.56 25.76
CA ASP A 93 -3.94 -5.77 25.45
C ASP A 93 -4.11 -6.54 24.14
N PHE A 94 -3.30 -6.22 23.13
CA PHE A 94 -3.30 -6.95 21.86
C PHE A 94 -2.99 -8.42 22.07
N TRP A 95 -1.86 -8.75 22.71
CA TRP A 95 -1.42 -10.15 22.86
C TRP A 95 -2.27 -10.94 23.84
N GLN A 96 -2.82 -10.29 24.87
CA GLN A 96 -3.80 -10.92 25.76
C GLN A 96 -5.06 -11.29 24.98
N THR A 97 -5.65 -10.33 24.26
CA THR A 97 -6.86 -10.58 23.45
C THR A 97 -6.59 -11.59 22.34
N TYR A 98 -5.39 -11.55 21.75
CA TYR A 98 -4.99 -12.47 20.69
C TYR A 98 -4.93 -13.92 21.17
N GLY A 99 -4.54 -14.15 22.43
CA GLY A 99 -4.53 -15.49 23.04
C GLY A 99 -5.91 -16.16 23.05
N ASP A 100 -6.97 -15.37 23.19
CA ASP A 100 -8.35 -15.84 23.20
C ASP A 100 -9.01 -15.76 21.81
N SER A 101 -8.78 -14.65 21.09
CA SER A 101 -9.38 -14.36 19.79
C SER A 101 -8.46 -13.45 18.94
N PRO A 102 -7.66 -14.05 18.03
CA PRO A 102 -6.80 -13.30 17.12
C PRO A 102 -7.57 -12.25 16.29
N THR A 103 -8.76 -12.60 15.80
CA THR A 103 -9.59 -11.69 15.01
C THR A 103 -10.03 -10.47 15.80
N GLN A 104 -10.34 -10.63 17.09
CA GLN A 104 -10.75 -9.52 17.95
C GLN A 104 -9.57 -8.58 18.25
N ALA A 105 -8.39 -9.12 18.57
CA ALA A 105 -7.18 -8.31 18.81
C ALA A 105 -6.83 -7.43 17.60
N ILE A 106 -6.90 -8.01 16.40
CA ILE A 106 -6.68 -7.30 15.14
C ILE A 106 -7.72 -6.19 14.94
N ALA A 107 -9.00 -6.51 15.15
CA ALA A 107 -10.11 -5.56 15.02
C ALA A 107 -10.02 -4.41 16.03
N ASP A 108 -9.60 -4.69 17.26
CA ASP A 108 -9.41 -3.69 18.30
C ASP A 108 -8.27 -2.75 17.99
N PHE A 109 -7.14 -3.27 17.52
CA PHE A 109 -6.02 -2.44 17.08
C PHE A 109 -6.42 -1.56 15.89
N TYR A 110 -7.14 -2.10 14.90
CA TYR A 110 -7.65 -1.32 13.77
C TYR A 110 -8.63 -0.23 14.21
N ARG A 111 -9.52 -0.55 15.16
CA ARG A 111 -10.45 0.41 15.75
C ARG A 111 -9.72 1.54 16.46
N LEU A 112 -8.70 1.22 17.27
CA LEU A 112 -7.86 2.22 17.94
C LEU A 112 -7.18 3.13 16.90
N SER A 113 -6.53 2.55 15.89
CA SER A 113 -5.83 3.31 14.84
C SER A 113 -6.75 4.21 14.00
N LYS A 114 -8.05 3.88 13.89
CA LYS A 114 -9.06 4.79 13.30
C LYS A 114 -9.51 5.85 14.29
N ALA A 115 -9.80 5.46 15.53
CA ALA A 115 -10.34 6.36 16.56
C ALA A 115 -9.34 7.48 16.92
N ASN A 116 -8.05 7.16 16.95
CA ASN A 116 -7.00 8.13 17.21
C ASN A 116 -6.54 8.91 15.97
N ASP A 117 -7.22 8.77 14.83
CA ASP A 117 -6.90 9.44 13.57
C ASP A 117 -5.45 9.21 13.08
N TYR A 118 -4.85 8.07 13.42
CA TYR A 118 -3.62 7.62 12.77
C TYR A 118 -3.93 7.16 11.34
N ILE A 119 -4.97 6.32 11.18
CA ILE A 119 -5.58 6.01 9.89
C ILE A 119 -6.49 7.18 9.52
N LYS A 120 -6.16 7.88 8.44
CA LYS A 120 -6.87 9.08 7.99
C LYS A 120 -8.17 8.72 7.27
N VAL A 121 -9.15 8.17 8.00
CA VAL A 121 -10.42 7.68 7.46
C VAL A 121 -11.12 8.74 6.60
N ALA A 122 -11.18 9.99 7.07
CA ALA A 122 -11.80 11.09 6.33
C ALA A 122 -11.05 11.44 5.02
N ALA A 123 -9.73 11.28 4.98
CA ALA A 123 -8.95 11.50 3.77
C ALA A 123 -9.11 10.32 2.78
N ILE A 124 -9.10 9.09 3.29
CA ILE A 124 -9.29 7.85 2.50
C ILE A 124 -10.67 7.84 1.85
N ALA A 125 -11.71 8.31 2.54
CA ALA A 125 -13.08 8.39 2.03
C ALA A 125 -13.22 9.29 0.78
N LYS A 126 -12.22 10.14 0.49
CA LYS A 126 -12.21 10.97 -0.73
C LYS A 126 -11.75 10.20 -1.96
N ASN A 127 -11.08 9.06 -1.79
CA ASN A 127 -10.56 8.28 -2.92
C ASN A 127 -11.69 7.88 -3.86
N ILE A 128 -11.41 7.92 -5.15
CA ILE A 128 -12.31 7.35 -6.16
C ILE A 128 -11.94 5.88 -6.28
N ALA A 129 -12.94 4.98 -6.30
CA ALA A 129 -12.73 3.55 -6.47
C ALA A 129 -13.83 2.94 -7.33
N TYR A 130 -13.45 2.09 -8.29
CA TYR A 130 -14.37 1.37 -9.16
C TYR A 130 -13.70 0.09 -9.70
N GLN A 131 -14.50 -0.79 -10.30
CA GLN A 131 -14.02 -2.03 -10.93
C GLN A 131 -14.24 -1.98 -12.44
N VAL A 132 -13.32 -2.59 -13.18
CA VAL A 132 -13.39 -2.68 -14.64
C VAL A 132 -13.22 -4.13 -15.07
N PRO A 133 -14.16 -4.70 -15.85
CA PRO A 133 -14.00 -6.03 -16.42
C PRO A 133 -12.82 -6.11 -17.39
N SER A 134 -12.10 -7.23 -17.36
CA SER A 134 -11.02 -7.53 -18.29
C SER A 134 -10.97 -9.02 -18.66
N ALA A 135 -10.08 -9.39 -19.58
CA ALA A 135 -9.82 -10.78 -19.93
C ALA A 135 -9.29 -11.63 -18.75
N TYR A 136 -8.84 -10.99 -17.66
CA TYR A 136 -8.26 -11.62 -16.47
C TYR A 136 -9.19 -11.55 -15.24
N GLY A 137 -10.45 -11.14 -15.43
CA GLY A 137 -11.40 -10.81 -14.37
C GLY A 137 -11.50 -9.31 -14.11
N ASP A 138 -12.29 -8.92 -13.11
CA ASP A 138 -12.46 -7.51 -12.76
C ASP A 138 -11.19 -6.98 -12.08
N ILE A 139 -10.57 -5.97 -12.69
CA ILE A 139 -9.48 -5.20 -12.06
C ILE A 139 -10.08 -4.08 -11.21
N GLU A 140 -9.36 -3.70 -10.15
CA GLU A 140 -9.77 -2.65 -9.25
C GLU A 140 -8.98 -1.38 -9.57
N ILE A 141 -9.65 -0.24 -9.65
CA ILE A 141 -9.03 1.06 -9.86
C ILE A 141 -9.27 1.93 -8.66
N THR A 142 -8.23 2.59 -8.15
CA THR A 142 -8.38 3.70 -7.22
C THR A 142 -7.57 4.93 -7.65
N ILE A 143 -8.18 6.11 -7.61
CA ILE A 143 -7.46 7.39 -7.68
C ILE A 143 -7.26 7.86 -6.24
N ASN A 144 -6.00 7.84 -5.79
CA ASN A 144 -5.67 8.13 -4.40
C ASN A 144 -5.67 9.64 -4.15
N LEU A 145 -6.72 10.16 -3.52
CA LEU A 145 -6.87 11.56 -3.10
C LEU A 145 -6.55 11.78 -1.61
N SER A 146 -6.24 10.71 -0.89
CA SER A 146 -6.05 10.74 0.56
C SER A 146 -4.72 11.36 0.99
N LYS A 147 -3.70 11.26 0.14
CA LYS A 147 -2.38 11.85 0.39
C LYS A 147 -2.32 13.22 -0.26
N PRO A 148 -2.28 14.32 0.51
CA PRO A 148 -2.22 15.66 -0.06
C PRO A 148 -0.90 15.87 -0.81
N GLU A 149 -0.96 16.57 -1.94
CA GLU A 149 0.23 17.10 -2.59
C GLU A 149 0.87 18.16 -1.68
N LYS A 150 2.21 18.23 -1.70
CA LYS A 150 2.94 19.18 -0.85
C LYS A 150 2.78 20.60 -1.39
N ASP A 151 2.31 21.51 -0.55
CA ASP A 151 2.24 22.95 -0.87
C ASP A 151 3.66 23.47 -1.20
N PRO A 152 3.85 24.25 -2.30
CA PRO A 152 5.12 24.91 -2.59
C PRO A 152 5.73 25.68 -1.39
N LYS A 153 4.89 26.28 -0.55
CA LYS A 153 5.32 26.93 0.70
C LYS A 153 5.87 25.95 1.71
N ALA A 154 5.23 24.78 1.87
CA ALA A 154 5.72 23.71 2.73
C ALA A 154 7.05 23.14 2.21
N ILE A 155 7.21 22.97 0.89
CA ILE A 155 8.47 22.57 0.26
C ILE A 155 9.58 23.60 0.58
N ALA A 156 9.29 24.89 0.42
CA ALA A 156 10.25 25.95 0.71
C ALA A 156 10.61 26.03 2.21
N ALA A 157 9.64 25.82 3.09
CA ALA A 157 9.84 25.81 4.53
C ALA A 157 10.62 24.57 5.00
N ALA A 158 10.35 23.39 4.44
CA ALA A 158 11.08 22.16 4.70
C ALA A 158 12.58 22.28 4.38
N LYS A 159 12.94 23.00 3.30
CA LYS A 159 14.34 23.29 2.97
C LYS A 159 15.09 24.14 4.01
N LYS A 160 14.36 24.88 4.86
CA LYS A 160 14.95 25.71 5.93
C LYS A 160 15.10 24.95 7.25
N VAL A 161 14.47 23.78 7.38
CA VAL A 161 14.59 22.97 8.59
C VAL A 161 15.97 22.35 8.67
N LYS A 162 16.53 22.36 9.88
CA LYS A 162 17.82 21.74 10.14
C LYS A 162 17.71 20.25 9.82
N ALA A 163 18.61 19.76 8.97
CA ALA A 163 18.69 18.35 8.63
C ALA A 163 18.73 17.50 9.90
N SER A 164 17.86 16.50 9.96
CA SER A 164 17.78 15.52 11.03
C SER A 164 17.97 14.13 10.46
N SER A 165 18.73 13.29 11.15
CA SER A 165 18.92 11.87 10.82
C SER A 165 17.97 10.94 11.57
N TYR A 166 17.07 11.49 12.39
CA TYR A 166 16.13 10.74 13.23
C TYR A 166 14.67 11.12 12.95
N PRO A 167 13.74 10.15 12.81
CA PRO A 167 14.01 8.73 12.56
C PRO A 167 14.67 8.53 11.19
N LYS A 168 15.42 7.43 11.00
CA LYS A 168 16.19 7.20 9.76
C LYS A 168 15.32 7.06 8.51
N CYS A 169 14.15 6.42 8.63
CA CYS A 169 13.14 6.36 7.58
C CYS A 169 11.74 6.21 8.20
N GLN A 170 10.69 6.31 7.39
CA GLN A 170 9.28 6.29 7.83
C GLN A 170 8.79 4.95 8.36
N LEU A 171 9.60 3.88 8.23
CA LEU A 171 9.29 2.54 8.72
C LEU A 171 10.04 2.19 10.01
N CYS A 172 11.03 2.97 10.41
CA CYS A 172 11.77 2.74 11.65
C CYS A 172 10.83 2.70 12.87
N MET A 173 11.06 1.77 13.79
CA MET A 173 10.31 1.66 15.05
C MET A 173 10.34 2.96 15.86
N GLU A 174 11.42 3.73 15.72
CA GLU A 174 11.64 5.07 16.26
C GLU A 174 10.57 6.11 15.86
N ASN A 175 9.71 5.79 14.89
CA ASN A 175 8.52 6.58 14.56
C ASN A 175 7.42 6.49 15.61
N GLU A 176 7.37 5.44 16.44
CA GLU A 176 6.34 5.31 17.47
C GLU A 176 6.39 6.48 18.45
N GLY A 177 5.31 7.26 18.52
CA GLY A 177 5.26 8.47 19.34
C GLY A 177 6.06 9.66 18.81
N TYR A 178 6.58 9.62 17.58
CA TYR A 178 7.40 10.71 17.06
C TYR A 178 6.58 11.96 16.74
N GLN A 179 6.97 13.13 17.30
CA GLN A 179 6.22 14.38 17.17
C GLN A 179 5.95 14.82 15.72
N GLY A 180 6.86 14.47 14.80
CA GLY A 180 6.84 14.97 13.43
C GLY A 180 7.56 16.31 13.28
N ARG A 181 7.71 16.71 12.02
CA ARG A 181 8.29 17.97 11.55
C ARG A 181 7.63 18.33 10.22
N ILE A 182 7.82 19.55 9.76
CA ILE A 182 7.32 19.95 8.44
C ILE A 182 7.87 19.08 7.28
N ASP A 183 9.07 18.51 7.44
CA ASP A 183 9.72 17.66 6.45
C ASP A 183 9.53 16.16 6.72
N TYR A 184 8.87 15.79 7.83
CA TYR A 184 8.80 14.42 8.32
C TYR A 184 7.47 14.13 9.05
N PRO A 185 6.73 13.07 8.68
CA PRO A 185 5.36 12.86 9.17
C PRO A 185 5.25 12.79 10.70
N ALA A 186 4.14 13.35 11.23
CA ALA A 186 3.77 13.21 12.62
C ALA A 186 3.25 11.80 12.94
N ARG A 187 3.66 11.31 14.11
CA ARG A 187 3.43 9.95 14.60
C ARG A 187 3.25 9.90 16.13
N ALA A 188 2.90 11.02 16.77
CA ALA A 188 2.69 11.07 18.23
C ALA A 188 1.61 10.07 18.70
N ASN A 189 0.53 9.95 17.94
CA ASN A 189 -0.56 9.00 18.11
C ASN A 189 -0.32 7.63 17.43
N HIS A 190 0.87 7.37 16.87
CA HIS A 190 1.19 6.10 16.22
C HIS A 190 1.62 5.04 17.23
N ARG A 191 1.18 3.79 17.05
CA ARG A 191 1.58 2.62 17.86
C ARG A 191 1.87 1.42 16.98
N ILE A 192 2.83 0.61 17.41
CA ILE A 192 3.30 -0.58 16.71
C ILE A 192 3.06 -1.80 17.61
N ILE A 193 2.49 -2.87 17.02
CA ILE A 193 2.46 -4.17 17.67
C ILE A 193 3.80 -4.86 17.43
N HIS A 194 4.55 -5.13 18.49
CA HIS A 194 5.79 -5.89 18.45
C HIS A 194 5.46 -7.37 18.32
N LEU A 195 6.10 -8.05 17.37
CA LEU A 195 5.91 -9.47 17.11
C LEU A 195 7.26 -10.19 16.92
N ASP A 196 7.32 -11.45 17.35
CA ASP A 196 8.41 -12.34 16.99
C ASP A 196 8.11 -13.00 15.64
N LEU A 197 8.99 -12.78 14.68
CA LEU A 197 8.96 -13.44 13.39
C LEU A 197 10.19 -14.31 13.22
N LEU A 198 10.05 -15.58 13.62
CA LEU A 198 11.07 -16.62 13.53
C LEU A 198 12.32 -16.29 14.38
N GLY A 199 12.15 -15.74 15.58
CA GLY A 199 13.25 -15.35 16.48
C GLY A 199 13.81 -13.96 16.21
N GLN A 200 13.16 -13.16 15.37
CA GLN A 200 13.53 -11.77 15.08
C GLN A 200 12.40 -10.84 15.50
N GLU A 201 12.75 -9.67 16.04
CA GLU A 201 11.77 -8.66 16.44
C GLU A 201 11.31 -7.85 15.23
N TRP A 202 10.00 -7.89 15.00
CA TRP A 202 9.30 -7.19 13.93
C TRP A 202 8.17 -6.34 14.51
N GLY A 203 7.68 -5.40 13.71
CA GLY A 203 6.57 -4.52 14.03
C GLY A 203 5.41 -4.73 13.08
N PHE A 204 4.19 -4.55 13.57
CA PHE A 204 2.96 -4.52 12.79
C PHE A 204 2.27 -3.17 13.00
N GLN A 205 2.07 -2.44 11.91
CA GLN A 205 1.32 -1.18 11.88
C GLN A 205 0.38 -1.11 10.68
N TYR A 206 -0.70 -0.33 10.80
CA TYR A 206 -1.53 0.01 9.65
C TYR A 206 -0.89 1.10 8.78
N SER A 207 -1.28 1.16 7.51
CA SER A 207 -0.97 2.30 6.66
C SER A 207 -1.89 3.48 7.02
N PRO A 208 -1.36 4.69 7.27
CA PRO A 208 -2.19 5.85 7.59
C PRO A 208 -3.07 6.32 6.40
N TYR A 209 -2.63 6.00 5.17
CA TYR A 209 -3.32 6.30 3.91
C TYR A 209 -3.57 4.97 3.18
N ALA A 210 -4.46 4.15 3.73
CA ALA A 210 -4.73 2.81 3.27
C ALA A 210 -5.34 2.79 1.85
N TYR A 211 -4.88 1.84 1.03
CA TYR A 211 -5.42 1.60 -0.32
C TYR A 211 -6.62 0.65 -0.34
N PHE A 212 -6.73 -0.20 0.69
CA PHE A 212 -7.80 -1.19 0.87
C PHE A 212 -8.04 -1.43 2.36
N ASN A 213 -9.06 -2.21 2.71
CA ASN A 213 -9.43 -2.46 4.10
C ASN A 213 -8.28 -3.10 4.90
N GLU A 214 -8.00 -2.57 6.10
CA GLU A 214 -6.93 -3.09 6.98
C GLU A 214 -5.53 -3.16 6.32
N HIS A 215 -5.23 -2.35 5.30
CA HIS A 215 -3.89 -2.26 4.70
C HIS A 215 -2.84 -1.98 5.77
N CYS A 216 -1.85 -2.88 5.88
CA CYS A 216 -0.83 -2.85 6.91
C CYS A 216 0.56 -3.13 6.39
N ILE A 217 1.53 -2.88 7.27
CA ILE A 217 2.96 -3.04 7.04
C ILE A 217 3.53 -3.85 8.21
N PHE A 218 4.26 -4.91 7.88
CA PHE A 218 5.12 -5.63 8.81
C PHE A 218 6.55 -5.16 8.57
N LEU A 219 7.24 -4.66 9.58
CA LEU A 219 8.54 -4.01 9.41
C LEU A 219 9.59 -4.62 10.33
N ASP A 220 10.80 -4.80 9.80
CA ASP A 220 11.93 -5.27 10.60
C ASP A 220 12.28 -4.21 11.65
N ARG A 221 12.62 -4.60 12.88
CA ARG A 221 13.13 -3.63 13.85
C ARG A 221 14.42 -2.97 13.35
N GLN A 222 15.26 -3.72 12.64
CA GLN A 222 16.53 -3.22 12.12
C GLN A 222 16.31 -2.45 10.82
N HIS A 223 16.94 -1.28 10.70
CA HIS A 223 17.00 -0.54 9.44
C HIS A 223 18.03 -1.18 8.52
N ILE A 224 17.64 -2.28 7.88
CA ILE A 224 18.44 -3.00 6.88
C ILE A 224 17.71 -3.03 5.54
N PRO A 225 18.42 -2.97 4.40
CA PRO A 225 17.77 -3.04 3.10
C PRO A 225 16.92 -4.30 2.90
N MET A 226 15.86 -4.17 2.12
CA MET A 226 15.01 -5.29 1.73
C MET A 226 15.79 -6.32 0.91
N GLN A 227 15.51 -7.60 1.13
CA GLN A 227 16.06 -8.71 0.35
C GLN A 227 15.02 -9.79 0.13
N ILE A 228 15.05 -10.42 -1.04
CA ILE A 228 14.26 -11.62 -1.34
C ILE A 228 15.15 -12.86 -1.18
N THR A 229 14.86 -13.65 -0.16
CA THR A 229 15.61 -14.85 0.19
C THR A 229 14.67 -15.97 0.62
N ARG A 230 15.21 -17.17 0.90
CA ARG A 230 14.46 -18.25 1.56
C ARG A 230 13.70 -17.74 2.79
N ARG A 231 14.36 -16.90 3.60
CA ARG A 231 13.82 -16.34 4.83
C ARG A 231 12.56 -15.51 4.58
N THR A 232 12.51 -14.80 3.46
CA THR A 232 11.33 -14.03 3.04
C THR A 232 10.10 -14.94 2.94
N PHE A 233 10.21 -16.10 2.28
CA PHE A 233 9.08 -17.03 2.17
C PHE A 233 8.65 -17.60 3.53
N GLU A 234 9.62 -17.94 4.39
CA GLU A 234 9.34 -18.40 5.77
C GLU A 234 8.56 -17.34 6.55
N GLN A 235 9.01 -16.09 6.47
CA GLN A 235 8.43 -14.94 7.17
C GLN A 235 7.01 -14.63 6.67
N LEU A 236 6.79 -14.61 5.36
CA LEU A 236 5.46 -14.38 4.77
C LEU A 236 4.47 -15.47 5.17
N LEU A 237 4.88 -16.74 5.13
CA LEU A 237 4.03 -17.87 5.54
C LEU A 237 3.75 -17.86 7.04
N GLU A 238 4.70 -17.43 7.87
CA GLU A 238 4.49 -17.26 9.31
C GLU A 238 3.52 -16.11 9.63
N ILE A 239 3.61 -14.98 8.89
CA ILE A 239 2.67 -13.86 9.04
C ILE A 239 1.23 -14.31 8.76
N VAL A 240 0.97 -14.96 7.63
CA VAL A 240 -0.41 -15.37 7.27
C VAL A 240 -0.93 -16.52 8.12
N ASP A 241 -0.06 -17.21 8.85
CA ASP A 241 -0.44 -18.17 9.89
C ASP A 241 -0.87 -17.46 11.19
N LYS A 242 -0.16 -16.39 11.57
CA LYS A 242 -0.45 -15.56 12.75
C LYS A 242 -1.64 -14.61 12.55
N PHE A 243 -1.90 -14.12 11.34
CA PHE A 243 -2.95 -13.13 11.10
C PHE A 243 -4.05 -13.70 10.20
N PRO A 244 -5.11 -14.31 10.78
CA PRO A 244 -6.15 -14.97 9.99
C PRO A 244 -6.88 -14.02 9.02
N GLY A 245 -7.00 -14.47 7.77
CA GLY A 245 -7.66 -13.73 6.70
C GLY A 245 -6.83 -12.59 6.12
N TYR A 246 -5.55 -12.47 6.51
CA TYR A 246 -4.62 -11.53 5.90
C TYR A 246 -3.83 -12.21 4.79
N PHE A 247 -3.46 -11.42 3.77
CA PHE A 247 -2.32 -11.74 2.92
C PHE A 247 -1.07 -11.04 3.46
N ALA A 248 0.11 -11.51 3.04
CA ALA A 248 1.36 -10.82 3.24
C ALA A 248 2.24 -10.97 2.01
N GLY A 249 2.89 -9.91 1.56
CA GLY A 249 3.82 -9.98 0.45
C GLY A 249 4.94 -8.95 0.52
N SER A 250 5.96 -9.18 -0.28
CA SER A 250 7.11 -8.28 -0.40
C SER A 250 7.13 -7.63 -1.78
N ASN A 251 7.44 -6.34 -1.86
CA ASN A 251 7.97 -5.79 -3.10
C ASN A 251 9.29 -6.49 -3.43
N SER A 252 9.70 -6.39 -4.69
CA SER A 252 11.01 -6.87 -5.15
C SER A 252 12.16 -6.06 -4.55
N ASP A 253 13.30 -6.71 -4.34
CA ASP A 253 14.53 -6.14 -3.77
C ASP A 253 15.42 -5.40 -4.79
N LEU A 254 15.05 -5.43 -6.07
CA LEU A 254 15.74 -4.73 -7.15
C LEU A 254 15.06 -3.38 -7.46
N PRO A 255 15.82 -2.37 -7.95
CA PRO A 255 15.25 -1.12 -8.44
C PRO A 255 14.36 -1.37 -9.67
N ILE A 256 13.56 -0.37 -10.07
CA ILE A 256 12.62 -0.38 -11.22
C ILE A 256 11.39 -1.30 -11.00
N VAL A 257 11.51 -2.40 -10.26
CA VAL A 257 10.42 -3.38 -10.07
C VAL A 257 9.51 -3.13 -8.85
N GLY A 258 9.22 -1.88 -8.52
CA GLY A 258 8.06 -1.50 -7.68
C GLY A 258 8.30 -1.14 -6.20
N GLY A 259 9.52 -1.27 -5.66
CA GLY A 259 9.80 -0.89 -4.27
C GLY A 259 9.97 0.63 -4.08
N SER A 260 9.15 1.25 -3.21
CA SER A 260 9.27 2.68 -2.86
C SER A 260 10.23 2.95 -1.69
N ILE A 261 10.41 1.98 -0.79
CA ILE A 261 11.35 2.04 0.34
C ILE A 261 12.20 0.77 0.35
N LEU A 262 13.29 0.77 -0.40
CA LEU A 262 14.21 -0.38 -0.48
C LEU A 262 15.21 -0.44 0.68
N THR A 263 15.34 0.66 1.42
CA THR A 263 16.36 0.83 2.47
C THR A 263 16.00 0.18 3.81
N HIS A 264 14.75 -0.22 4.00
CA HIS A 264 14.26 -0.86 5.23
C HIS A 264 13.40 -2.07 4.87
N ASN A 265 13.79 -3.26 5.34
CA ASN A 265 13.10 -4.52 5.10
C ASN A 265 11.69 -4.51 5.72
N HIS A 266 10.69 -4.78 4.89
CA HIS A 266 9.29 -4.78 5.30
C HIS A 266 8.43 -5.60 4.35
N TYR A 267 7.26 -6.01 4.83
CA TYR A 267 6.21 -6.64 4.05
C TYR A 267 4.95 -5.79 4.11
N GLN A 268 4.16 -5.84 3.05
CA GLN A 268 2.82 -5.27 3.04
C GLN A 268 1.81 -6.40 3.19
N GLY A 269 0.70 -6.10 3.85
CA GLY A 269 -0.36 -7.07 4.07
C GLY A 269 -1.68 -6.39 4.40
N GLY A 270 -2.62 -7.19 4.90
CA GLY A 270 -3.93 -6.72 5.34
C GLY A 270 -5.04 -7.64 4.84
N ARG A 271 -6.28 -7.21 5.04
CA ARG A 271 -7.48 -8.01 4.72
C ARG A 271 -8.16 -7.50 3.46
N HIS A 272 -7.82 -8.10 2.32
CA HIS A 272 -8.47 -7.85 1.03
C HIS A 272 -8.30 -9.04 0.10
N VAL A 273 -9.32 -9.33 -0.71
CA VAL A 273 -9.29 -10.39 -1.72
C VAL A 273 -9.06 -9.75 -3.09
N PHE A 274 -7.81 -9.75 -3.53
CA PHE A 274 -7.41 -9.09 -4.77
C PHE A 274 -7.88 -9.83 -6.04
N PRO A 275 -7.99 -9.13 -7.18
CA PRO A 275 -8.29 -9.76 -8.47
C PRO A 275 -7.40 -10.98 -8.80
N MET A 276 -6.08 -10.88 -8.64
CA MET A 276 -5.17 -11.99 -8.93
C MET A 276 -5.42 -13.22 -8.03
N GLU A 277 -5.89 -13.02 -6.80
CA GLU A 277 -6.25 -14.14 -5.90
C GLU A 277 -7.43 -14.94 -6.46
N LYS A 278 -8.41 -14.25 -7.05
CA LYS A 278 -9.61 -14.85 -7.64
C LYS A 278 -9.34 -15.52 -8.98
N ALA A 279 -8.25 -15.14 -9.67
CA ALA A 279 -7.92 -15.63 -11.00
C ALA A 279 -7.72 -17.16 -11.02
N GLU A 280 -8.21 -17.77 -12.10
CA GLU A 280 -8.07 -19.21 -12.37
C GLU A 280 -6.63 -19.58 -12.76
N LEU A 281 -6.35 -20.88 -12.90
CA LEU A 281 -5.09 -21.38 -13.41
C LEU A 281 -5.25 -21.77 -14.88
N ASP A 282 -4.38 -21.30 -15.78
CA ASP A 282 -4.39 -21.73 -17.19
C ASP A 282 -3.80 -23.14 -17.36
N TYR A 283 -2.79 -23.44 -16.55
CA TYR A 283 -2.03 -24.67 -16.63
C TYR A 283 -1.65 -25.13 -15.23
N THR A 284 -1.99 -26.37 -14.90
CA THR A 284 -1.66 -27.00 -13.61
C THR A 284 -0.65 -28.10 -13.81
N PHE A 285 0.29 -28.22 -12.89
CA PHE A 285 1.37 -29.20 -12.98
C PHE A 285 1.88 -29.55 -11.58
N TYR A 286 2.75 -30.56 -11.53
CA TYR A 286 3.45 -30.93 -10.31
C TYR A 286 4.95 -30.82 -10.55
N PHE A 287 5.68 -30.61 -9.46
CA PHE A 287 7.13 -30.75 -9.47
C PHE A 287 7.46 -32.17 -9.04
N LYS A 288 8.36 -32.83 -9.74
CA LYS A 288 8.70 -34.24 -9.50
C LYS A 288 9.09 -34.53 -8.05
N ASP A 289 9.88 -33.65 -7.45
CA ASP A 289 10.33 -33.75 -6.06
C ASP A 289 9.34 -33.09 -5.08
N PHE A 290 8.24 -32.52 -5.58
CA PHE A 290 7.15 -31.92 -4.81
C PHE A 290 5.72 -32.36 -5.16
N PRO A 291 5.42 -33.67 -5.08
CA PRO A 291 4.09 -34.19 -5.41
C PRO A 291 2.99 -33.75 -4.42
N ASP A 292 3.35 -33.30 -3.22
CA ASP A 292 2.41 -32.81 -2.20
C ASP A 292 2.01 -31.34 -2.38
N ILE A 293 2.70 -30.60 -3.26
CA ILE A 293 2.42 -29.20 -3.55
C ILE A 293 1.72 -29.10 -4.90
N LYS A 294 0.54 -28.49 -4.91
CA LYS A 294 -0.15 -28.16 -6.17
C LYS A 294 0.48 -26.90 -6.75
N ALA A 295 0.77 -26.92 -8.05
CA ALA A 295 1.30 -25.78 -8.75
C ALA A 295 0.49 -25.44 -10.01
N GLY A 296 0.51 -24.17 -10.41
CA GLY A 296 -0.04 -23.75 -11.69
C GLY A 296 0.38 -22.35 -12.11
N ILE A 297 0.23 -22.07 -13.40
CA ILE A 297 0.33 -20.71 -13.96
C ILE A 297 -1.03 -20.04 -13.78
N VAL A 298 -1.04 -18.89 -13.12
CA VAL A 298 -2.27 -18.09 -12.93
C VAL A 298 -2.64 -17.42 -14.26
N LYS A 299 -3.93 -17.41 -14.58
CA LYS A 299 -4.50 -16.65 -15.70
C LYS A 299 -4.48 -15.16 -15.39
N TRP A 300 -3.30 -14.57 -15.50
CA TRP A 300 -3.01 -13.20 -15.11
C TRP A 300 -2.10 -12.53 -16.14
N PRO A 301 -2.11 -11.19 -16.30
CA PRO A 301 -1.23 -10.50 -17.25
C PRO A 301 0.26 -10.75 -16.99
N MET A 302 0.63 -10.87 -15.72
CA MET A 302 2.00 -11.09 -15.28
C MET A 302 2.34 -12.59 -15.16
N SER A 303 3.63 -12.93 -15.19
CA SER A 303 4.14 -14.29 -15.01
C SER A 303 4.03 -14.74 -13.56
N VAL A 304 2.98 -15.46 -13.19
CA VAL A 304 2.73 -15.90 -11.81
C VAL A 304 2.68 -17.42 -11.71
N ILE A 305 3.49 -17.96 -10.80
CA ILE A 305 3.43 -19.36 -10.36
C ILE A 305 2.72 -19.40 -9.01
N ARG A 306 1.57 -20.05 -8.94
CA ARG A 306 0.84 -20.28 -7.69
C ARG A 306 1.20 -21.64 -7.12
N LEU A 307 1.68 -21.66 -5.88
CA LEU A 307 1.92 -22.88 -5.10
C LEU A 307 0.85 -23.02 -4.02
N THR A 308 0.36 -24.23 -3.77
CA THR A 308 -0.60 -24.50 -2.70
C THR A 308 -0.25 -25.78 -1.96
N GLY A 309 -0.17 -25.70 -0.63
CA GLY A 309 0.17 -26.84 0.21
C GLY A 309 -0.13 -26.62 1.69
N LYS A 310 -0.13 -27.71 2.46
CA LYS A 310 -0.30 -27.65 3.93
C LYS A 310 1.03 -27.45 4.68
N ASN A 311 2.13 -27.91 4.09
CA ASN A 311 3.44 -27.91 4.75
C ASN A 311 4.24 -26.66 4.37
N LYS A 312 4.40 -25.73 5.32
CA LYS A 312 5.19 -24.49 5.14
C LYS A 312 6.63 -24.78 4.68
N SER A 313 7.32 -25.76 5.27
CA SER A 313 8.73 -26.00 4.93
C SER A 313 8.91 -26.54 3.51
N ARG A 314 7.92 -27.30 3.01
CA ARG A 314 7.88 -27.79 1.62
C ARG A 314 7.64 -26.67 0.62
N LEU A 315 6.69 -25.77 0.91
CA LEU A 315 6.44 -24.58 0.11
C LEU A 315 7.66 -23.67 0.04
N VAL A 316 8.32 -23.42 1.18
CA VAL A 316 9.54 -22.60 1.24
C VAL A 316 10.66 -23.21 0.41
N ALA A 317 10.88 -24.53 0.51
CA ALA A 317 11.93 -25.19 -0.26
C ALA A 317 11.69 -25.07 -1.77
N LEU A 318 10.46 -25.33 -2.24
CA LEU A 318 10.13 -25.18 -3.66
C LEU A 318 10.20 -23.73 -4.14
N ALA A 319 9.74 -22.78 -3.32
CA ALA A 319 9.82 -21.36 -3.65
C ALA A 319 11.27 -20.85 -3.76
N GLU A 320 12.15 -21.36 -2.91
CA GLU A 320 13.59 -21.10 -3.01
C GLU A 320 14.18 -21.72 -4.29
N GLU A 321 13.84 -22.96 -4.64
CA GLU A 321 14.28 -23.58 -5.90
C GLU A 321 13.86 -22.75 -7.13
N ILE A 322 12.59 -22.30 -7.17
CA ILE A 322 12.08 -21.42 -8.21
C ILE A 322 12.86 -20.10 -8.26
N LEU A 323 13.07 -19.45 -7.11
CA LEU A 323 13.83 -18.20 -7.02
C LEU A 323 15.26 -18.35 -7.53
N GLN A 324 15.96 -19.40 -7.10
CA GLN A 324 17.35 -19.63 -7.50
C GLN A 324 17.45 -19.97 -8.98
N ALA A 325 16.55 -20.80 -9.51
CA ALA A 325 16.50 -21.08 -10.94
C ALA A 325 16.21 -19.80 -11.75
N TRP A 326 15.22 -19.01 -11.33
CA TRP A 326 14.85 -17.76 -12.00
C TRP A 326 16.02 -16.78 -12.06
N ARG A 327 16.74 -16.59 -10.95
CA ARG A 327 17.90 -15.69 -10.86
C ARG A 327 19.02 -15.99 -11.85
N HIS A 328 19.09 -17.21 -12.38
CA HIS A 328 20.17 -17.64 -13.29
C HIS A 328 19.65 -18.00 -14.68
N TYR A 329 18.36 -17.89 -14.93
CA TYR A 329 17.75 -18.29 -16.18
C TYR A 329 17.79 -17.15 -17.20
N SER A 330 18.29 -17.43 -18.41
CA SER A 330 18.18 -16.51 -19.55
C SER A 330 17.53 -17.24 -20.73
N ASP A 331 16.66 -16.55 -21.46
CA ASP A 331 16.11 -17.02 -22.74
C ASP A 331 16.09 -15.84 -23.73
N PRO A 332 17.16 -15.70 -24.54
CA PRO A 332 17.28 -14.62 -25.53
C PRO A 332 16.16 -14.61 -26.58
N LYS A 333 15.40 -15.70 -26.75
CA LYS A 333 14.29 -15.74 -27.72
C LYS A 333 13.11 -14.88 -27.30
N VAL A 334 13.00 -14.56 -26.01
CA VAL A 334 11.90 -13.77 -25.44
C VAL A 334 12.41 -12.61 -24.58
N ASP A 335 13.66 -12.19 -24.83
CA ASP A 335 14.32 -11.07 -24.17
C ASP A 335 14.43 -11.22 -22.63
N VAL A 336 14.62 -12.46 -22.16
CA VAL A 336 14.82 -12.75 -20.73
C VAL A 336 16.32 -12.83 -20.45
N VAL A 337 16.84 -11.92 -19.61
CA VAL A 337 18.27 -11.73 -19.39
C VAL A 337 18.60 -11.71 -17.90
N ALA A 338 19.14 -12.80 -17.36
CA ALA A 338 19.49 -12.87 -15.94
C ALA A 338 20.59 -11.89 -15.51
N PHE A 339 21.57 -11.60 -16.37
CA PHE A 339 22.75 -10.80 -16.02
C PHE A 339 23.18 -9.85 -17.15
N SER A 340 23.62 -8.66 -16.77
CA SER A 340 24.36 -7.72 -17.63
C SER A 340 25.57 -7.13 -16.90
N GLN A 341 26.20 -6.11 -17.48
CA GLN A 341 27.28 -5.35 -16.82
C GLN A 341 26.81 -4.64 -15.54
N GLU A 342 25.51 -4.37 -15.42
CA GLU A 342 24.91 -3.70 -14.25
C GLU A 342 24.61 -4.67 -13.08
N GLY A 343 24.70 -5.98 -13.33
CA GLY A 343 24.48 -7.02 -12.32
C GLY A 343 23.37 -8.01 -12.69
N SER A 344 22.74 -8.59 -11.67
CA SER A 344 21.61 -9.52 -11.80
C SER A 344 20.30 -8.75 -11.98
N HIS A 345 19.45 -9.21 -12.89
CA HIS A 345 18.19 -8.54 -13.21
C HIS A 345 16.95 -9.20 -12.61
N HIS A 346 17.07 -10.46 -12.22
CA HIS A 346 15.93 -11.28 -11.85
C HIS A 346 15.68 -11.29 -10.34
N THR A 347 14.41 -11.17 -9.98
CA THR A 347 13.91 -11.35 -8.62
C THR A 347 12.44 -11.79 -8.69
N VAL A 348 11.76 -11.87 -7.54
CA VAL A 348 10.35 -12.21 -7.48
C VAL A 348 9.60 -11.28 -6.54
N THR A 349 8.30 -11.13 -6.78
CA THR A 349 7.35 -10.55 -5.83
C THR A 349 6.56 -11.70 -5.19
N PRO A 350 6.90 -12.13 -3.96
CA PRO A 350 6.22 -13.21 -3.28
C PRO A 350 5.00 -12.71 -2.51
N ILE A 351 3.88 -13.42 -2.62
CA ILE A 351 2.62 -13.12 -1.92
C ILE A 351 2.09 -14.40 -1.28
N ALA A 352 2.05 -14.42 0.05
CA ALA A 352 1.47 -15.50 0.83
C ALA A 352 0.04 -15.16 1.25
N ARG A 353 -0.79 -16.20 1.37
CA ARG A 353 -2.10 -16.16 2.03
C ARG A 353 -2.46 -17.54 2.57
N LYS A 354 -3.46 -17.61 3.44
CA LYS A 354 -3.99 -18.89 3.96
C LYS A 354 -5.48 -19.00 3.66
N ARG A 355 -5.86 -20.05 2.94
CA ARG A 355 -7.24 -20.30 2.49
C ARG A 355 -7.59 -21.77 2.68
N ASN A 356 -8.77 -22.05 3.24
CA ASN A 356 -9.26 -23.41 3.46
C ASN A 356 -8.23 -24.32 4.16
N SER A 357 -7.54 -23.79 5.18
CA SER A 357 -6.46 -24.46 5.93
C SER A 357 -5.24 -24.88 5.10
N GLN A 358 -5.05 -24.31 3.91
CA GLN A 358 -3.87 -24.46 3.08
C GLN A 358 -3.18 -23.12 2.94
N PHE A 359 -1.86 -23.15 2.82
CA PHE A 359 -1.08 -22.00 2.46
C PHE A 359 -1.02 -21.92 0.93
N GLU A 360 -1.21 -20.71 0.43
CA GLU A 360 -0.96 -20.36 -0.96
C GLU A 360 0.22 -19.39 -1.00
N LEU A 361 1.11 -19.59 -1.96
CA LEU A 361 2.24 -18.70 -2.23
C LEU A 361 2.28 -18.42 -3.73
N ASP A 362 1.96 -17.19 -4.10
CA ASP A 362 2.13 -16.68 -5.46
C ASP A 362 3.53 -16.12 -5.62
N ILE A 363 4.24 -16.60 -6.64
CA ILE A 363 5.58 -16.16 -7.01
C ILE A 363 5.46 -15.46 -8.35
N VAL A 364 5.46 -14.13 -8.33
CA VAL A 364 5.46 -13.33 -9.56
C VAL A 364 6.90 -13.12 -10.00
N LEU A 365 7.24 -13.59 -11.20
CA LEU A 365 8.58 -13.42 -11.76
C LEU A 365 8.78 -11.97 -12.18
N ARG A 366 9.92 -11.39 -11.80
CA ARG A 366 10.26 -9.99 -12.07
C ARG A 366 11.65 -9.89 -12.69
N ASP A 367 11.79 -8.90 -13.54
CA ASP A 367 13.01 -8.57 -14.25
C ASP A 367 13.09 -7.03 -14.34
N ASN A 368 14.26 -6.47 -14.01
CA ASN A 368 14.51 -5.04 -13.98
C ASN A 368 15.46 -4.53 -15.08
N HIS A 369 15.82 -5.36 -16.05
CA HIS A 369 16.74 -4.94 -17.11
C HIS A 369 16.11 -3.85 -17.99
N THR A 370 16.99 -3.05 -18.58
CA THR A 370 16.65 -1.93 -19.46
C THR A 370 17.22 -2.18 -20.85
N SER A 371 16.72 -1.45 -21.83
CA SER A 371 17.27 -1.44 -23.18
C SER A 371 17.23 -0.03 -23.76
N ASP A 372 17.90 0.20 -24.89
CA ASP A 372 17.85 1.50 -25.58
C ASP A 372 16.42 1.90 -25.95
N GLN A 373 15.57 0.91 -26.26
CA GLN A 373 14.16 1.13 -26.56
C GLN A 373 13.34 1.39 -25.30
N TYR A 374 13.68 0.75 -24.18
CA TYR A 374 12.96 0.81 -22.91
C TYR A 374 13.91 1.18 -21.76
N PRO A 375 14.31 2.46 -21.68
CA PRO A 375 15.28 2.92 -20.67
C PRO A 375 14.70 2.89 -19.24
N ASP A 376 13.37 2.96 -19.12
CA ASP A 376 12.66 2.84 -17.83
C ASP A 376 12.47 1.38 -17.39
N GLY A 377 12.88 0.40 -18.23
CA GLY A 377 12.74 -1.04 -17.98
C GLY A 377 11.97 -1.74 -19.08
N VAL A 378 12.45 -2.91 -19.54
CA VAL A 378 11.77 -3.71 -20.58
C VAL A 378 10.42 -4.22 -20.08
N TYR A 379 10.36 -4.62 -18.80
CA TYR A 379 9.16 -5.12 -18.14
C TYR A 379 8.58 -4.07 -17.16
N HIS A 380 8.33 -2.88 -17.67
CA HIS A 380 7.78 -1.71 -16.98
C HIS A 380 6.76 -1.00 -17.89
N PRO A 381 5.81 -0.18 -17.38
CA PRO A 381 4.93 0.65 -18.21
C PRO A 381 5.65 1.44 -19.31
N HIS A 382 5.27 1.18 -20.56
CA HIS A 382 5.85 1.84 -21.73
C HIS A 382 5.21 3.21 -21.99
N ALA A 383 5.88 4.03 -22.81
CA ALA A 383 5.55 5.45 -22.98
C ALA A 383 4.09 5.73 -23.36
N ASP A 384 3.47 4.82 -24.11
CA ASP A 384 2.08 4.91 -24.57
C ASP A 384 1.05 4.78 -23.44
N VAL A 385 1.38 4.17 -22.30
CA VAL A 385 0.48 4.04 -21.14
C VAL A 385 0.84 4.95 -19.96
N GLN A 386 2.00 5.61 -20.02
CA GLN A 386 2.51 6.48 -18.95
C GLN A 386 1.64 7.72 -18.69
N HIS A 387 0.74 8.08 -19.62
CA HIS A 387 -0.22 9.16 -19.39
C HIS A 387 -1.19 8.86 -18.23
N ILE A 388 -1.56 7.59 -18.03
CA ILE A 388 -2.34 7.13 -16.86
C ILE A 388 -1.42 6.74 -15.71
N LYS A 389 -0.43 5.87 -15.98
CA LYS A 389 0.41 5.27 -14.94
C LYS A 389 1.86 5.22 -15.37
N LYS A 390 2.68 6.09 -14.79
CA LYS A 390 4.12 6.15 -15.08
C LYS A 390 4.99 5.46 -14.04
N GLU A 391 4.54 5.45 -12.78
CA GLU A 391 5.33 4.91 -11.68
C GLU A 391 5.37 3.38 -11.72
N ASN A 392 6.40 2.82 -11.11
CA ASN A 392 6.63 1.38 -11.02
C ASN A 392 5.42 0.61 -10.46
N ILE A 393 5.28 -0.63 -10.92
CA ILE A 393 4.23 -1.57 -10.48
C ILE A 393 4.71 -2.29 -9.22
N GLY A 394 4.18 -1.84 -8.08
CA GLY A 394 4.42 -2.43 -6.76
C GLY A 394 3.50 -3.61 -6.47
N LEU A 395 3.70 -4.23 -5.30
CA LEU A 395 2.98 -5.42 -4.84
C LEU A 395 1.46 -5.35 -5.02
N ILE A 396 0.85 -4.21 -4.68
CA ILE A 396 -0.61 -4.05 -4.70
C ILE A 396 -1.13 -4.04 -6.14
N GLU A 397 -0.43 -3.33 -7.03
CA GLU A 397 -0.79 -3.24 -8.44
C GLU A 397 -0.59 -4.57 -9.15
N VAL A 398 0.48 -5.31 -8.83
CA VAL A 398 0.72 -6.69 -9.31
C VAL A 398 -0.50 -7.57 -9.05
N MET A 399 -1.18 -7.41 -7.92
CA MET A 399 -2.36 -8.19 -7.55
C MET A 399 -3.66 -7.70 -8.20
N GLY A 400 -3.65 -6.58 -8.92
CA GLY A 400 -4.78 -6.07 -9.72
C GLY A 400 -5.51 -4.86 -9.15
N LEU A 401 -4.96 -4.18 -8.14
CA LEU A 401 -5.49 -2.90 -7.65
C LEU A 401 -4.59 -1.75 -8.14
N ALA A 402 -5.06 -1.00 -9.14
CA ALA A 402 -4.37 0.17 -9.65
C ALA A 402 -4.42 1.32 -8.65
N ILE A 403 -3.25 1.85 -8.28
CA ILE A 403 -3.15 3.06 -7.46
C ILE A 403 -2.75 4.21 -8.37
N LEU A 404 -3.73 5.02 -8.77
CA LEU A 404 -3.58 6.11 -9.72
C LEU A 404 -3.38 7.46 -9.02
N PRO A 405 -2.63 8.40 -9.65
CA PRO A 405 -2.29 9.67 -9.04
C PRO A 405 -3.49 10.65 -9.00
N PRO A 406 -3.55 11.55 -8.00
CA PRO A 406 -4.65 12.50 -7.82
C PRO A 406 -5.01 13.33 -9.06
N ARG A 407 -4.00 13.73 -9.85
CA ARG A 407 -4.15 14.55 -11.08
C ARG A 407 -5.21 13.99 -12.05
N LEU A 408 -5.34 12.67 -12.12
CA LEU A 408 -6.27 12.02 -13.06
C LEU A 408 -7.73 12.35 -12.75
N LYS A 409 -8.07 12.78 -11.52
CA LYS A 409 -9.44 13.18 -11.21
C LYS A 409 -9.92 14.30 -12.14
N GLU A 410 -9.09 15.32 -12.34
CA GLU A 410 -9.45 16.48 -13.15
C GLU A 410 -9.13 16.22 -14.63
N GLU A 411 -7.98 15.61 -14.92
CA GLU A 411 -7.56 15.32 -16.29
C GLU A 411 -8.54 14.38 -17.02
N LEU A 412 -9.13 13.39 -16.33
CA LEU A 412 -10.11 12.50 -16.96
C LEU A 412 -11.44 13.20 -17.27
N VAL A 413 -11.83 14.23 -16.51
CA VAL A 413 -13.01 15.05 -16.85
C VAL A 413 -12.76 15.83 -18.15
N GLU A 414 -11.54 16.34 -18.35
CA GLU A 414 -11.18 17.01 -19.61
C GLU A 414 -11.18 16.04 -20.80
N VAL A 415 -10.75 14.78 -20.59
CA VAL A 415 -10.88 13.72 -21.58
C VAL A 415 -12.35 13.44 -21.90
N GLU A 416 -13.22 13.33 -20.88
CA GLU A 416 -14.66 13.14 -21.09
C GLU A 416 -15.25 14.26 -21.95
N ASN A 417 -14.98 15.52 -21.60
CA ASN A 417 -15.43 16.71 -22.35
C ASN A 417 -14.95 16.68 -23.81
N TYR A 418 -13.69 16.30 -24.05
CA TYR A 418 -13.11 16.17 -25.39
C TYR A 418 -13.86 15.13 -26.25
N LEU A 419 -14.18 13.97 -25.67
CA LEU A 419 -14.84 12.88 -26.39
C LEU A 419 -16.26 13.26 -26.86
N ILE A 420 -16.97 14.09 -26.09
CA ILE A 420 -18.34 14.55 -26.43
C ILE A 420 -18.37 15.91 -27.16
N ASN A 421 -17.23 16.39 -27.66
CA ASN A 421 -17.09 17.67 -28.37
C ASN A 421 -17.50 18.90 -27.55
N GLN A 422 -17.32 18.86 -26.23
CA GLN A 422 -17.46 20.02 -25.36
C GLN A 422 -16.12 20.77 -25.23
N TYR A 423 -16.19 22.01 -24.77
CA TYR A 423 -14.99 22.76 -24.41
C TYR A 423 -14.21 21.99 -23.34
N ASN A 424 -12.89 21.91 -23.51
CA ASN A 424 -11.99 21.16 -22.63
C ASN A 424 -10.58 21.76 -22.68
N GLU A 425 -9.80 21.44 -21.66
CA GLU A 425 -8.38 21.75 -21.52
C GLU A 425 -7.55 20.46 -21.44
N ILE A 426 -7.87 19.46 -22.29
CA ILE A 426 -7.19 18.17 -22.30
C ILE A 426 -5.67 18.34 -22.45
N ALA A 427 -4.91 17.69 -21.57
CA ALA A 427 -3.45 17.67 -21.65
C ALA A 427 -2.96 16.96 -22.93
N ASP A 428 -1.90 17.47 -23.55
CA ASP A 428 -1.40 16.96 -24.84
C ASP A 428 -1.08 15.45 -24.81
N TYR A 429 -0.56 14.96 -23.69
CA TYR A 429 -0.20 13.55 -23.52
C TYR A 429 -1.41 12.60 -23.40
N HIS A 430 -2.64 13.11 -23.32
CA HIS A 430 -3.87 12.32 -23.39
C HIS A 430 -4.51 12.31 -24.77
N LYS A 431 -4.12 13.22 -25.68
CA LYS A 431 -4.84 13.45 -26.94
C LYS A 431 -4.87 12.23 -27.85
N THR A 432 -3.73 11.58 -28.06
CA THR A 432 -3.65 10.39 -28.93
C THR A 432 -4.59 9.28 -28.45
N TRP A 433 -4.55 8.97 -27.14
CA TRP A 433 -5.45 8.01 -26.53
C TRP A 433 -6.93 8.43 -26.63
N ALA A 434 -7.24 9.70 -26.41
CA ALA A 434 -8.60 10.21 -26.53
C ALA A 434 -9.12 10.15 -27.98
N ASP A 435 -8.28 10.42 -28.99
CA ASP A 435 -8.62 10.29 -30.40
C ASP A 435 -8.92 8.83 -30.79
N GLU A 436 -8.10 7.90 -30.30
CA GLU A 436 -8.32 6.46 -30.46
C GLU A 436 -9.64 6.01 -29.84
N LEU A 437 -9.95 6.46 -28.62
CA LEU A 437 -11.24 6.18 -27.97
C LEU A 437 -12.43 6.73 -28.77
N LYS A 438 -12.31 7.97 -29.25
CA LYS A 438 -13.35 8.64 -30.03
C LYS A 438 -13.65 7.94 -31.36
N SER A 439 -12.64 7.31 -31.96
CA SER A 439 -12.78 6.56 -33.21
C SER A 439 -13.24 5.11 -33.02
N SER A 440 -12.99 4.51 -31.85
CA SER A 440 -13.25 3.08 -31.59
C SER A 440 -14.58 2.81 -30.87
N VAL A 441 -15.13 3.78 -30.15
CA VAL A 441 -16.35 3.61 -29.35
C VAL A 441 -17.35 4.73 -29.64
N ASN A 442 -18.64 4.41 -29.67
CA ASN A 442 -19.68 5.43 -29.76
C ASN A 442 -19.84 6.13 -28.40
N VAL A 443 -19.36 7.37 -28.32
CA VAL A 443 -19.38 8.19 -27.10
C VAL A 443 -20.50 9.22 -27.17
N SER A 444 -21.21 9.37 -26.06
CA SER A 444 -22.31 10.30 -25.86
C SER A 444 -22.26 10.87 -24.44
N VAL A 445 -23.01 11.95 -24.21
CA VAL A 445 -23.15 12.54 -22.87
C VAL A 445 -23.63 11.51 -21.83
N GLY A 446 -24.43 10.53 -22.24
CA GLY A 446 -25.01 9.53 -21.33
C GLY A 446 -24.07 8.38 -20.94
N ASN A 447 -22.97 8.14 -21.66
CA ASN A 447 -22.08 7.01 -21.42
C ASN A 447 -20.59 7.37 -21.28
N VAL A 448 -20.20 8.63 -21.55
CA VAL A 448 -18.79 9.05 -21.62
C VAL A 448 -17.99 8.69 -20.37
N HIS A 449 -18.55 8.90 -19.18
CA HIS A 449 -17.89 8.59 -17.91
C HIS A 449 -17.52 7.10 -17.80
N GLN A 450 -18.45 6.21 -18.15
CA GLN A 450 -18.23 4.77 -18.11
C GLN A 450 -17.24 4.32 -19.18
N VAL A 451 -17.28 4.94 -20.37
CA VAL A 451 -16.30 4.68 -21.44
C VAL A 451 -14.90 5.03 -20.97
N VAL A 452 -14.71 6.21 -20.36
CA VAL A 452 -13.41 6.65 -19.85
C VAL A 452 -12.93 5.77 -18.69
N GLN A 453 -13.79 5.44 -17.72
CA GLN A 453 -13.43 4.51 -16.65
C GLN A 453 -13.01 3.14 -17.18
N HIS A 454 -13.77 2.59 -18.13
CA HIS A 454 -13.43 1.31 -18.75
C HIS A 454 -12.09 1.39 -19.49
N ALA A 455 -11.86 2.47 -20.25
CA ALA A 455 -10.62 2.68 -20.99
C ALA A 455 -9.41 2.84 -20.06
N VAL A 456 -9.53 3.56 -18.95
CA VAL A 456 -8.49 3.65 -17.90
C VAL A 456 -8.17 2.26 -17.36
N GLY A 457 -9.19 1.44 -17.11
CA GLY A 457 -8.99 0.05 -16.73
C GLY A 457 -8.21 -0.74 -17.78
N GLN A 458 -8.55 -0.63 -19.07
CA GLN A 458 -7.81 -1.33 -20.12
C GLN A 458 -6.35 -0.86 -20.23
N VAL A 459 -6.09 0.44 -20.04
CA VAL A 459 -4.71 0.96 -19.95
C VAL A 459 -3.96 0.32 -18.78
N PHE A 460 -4.61 0.14 -17.62
CA PHE A 460 -3.99 -0.55 -16.48
C PHE A 460 -3.75 -2.04 -16.74
N VAL A 461 -4.65 -2.74 -17.43
CA VAL A 461 -4.40 -4.11 -17.88
C VAL A 461 -3.15 -4.16 -18.74
N ARG A 462 -3.04 -3.24 -19.71
CA ARG A 462 -1.87 -3.16 -20.59
C ARG A 462 -0.58 -2.90 -19.82
N VAL A 463 -0.62 -2.01 -18.84
CA VAL A 463 0.47 -1.76 -17.88
C VAL A 463 0.95 -3.05 -17.20
N LEU A 464 0.03 -3.93 -16.78
CA LEU A 464 0.39 -5.22 -16.19
C LEU A 464 0.95 -6.20 -17.24
N GLU A 465 0.46 -6.16 -18.48
CA GLU A 465 0.99 -6.96 -19.59
C GLU A 465 2.40 -6.54 -20.01
N ASP A 466 2.70 -5.24 -19.97
CA ASP A 466 4.05 -4.71 -20.18
C ASP A 466 4.99 -5.23 -19.08
N ALA A 467 4.54 -5.20 -17.82
CA ALA A 467 5.29 -5.69 -16.67
C ALA A 467 5.42 -7.23 -16.59
N GLY A 468 4.62 -7.98 -17.34
CA GLY A 468 4.71 -9.45 -17.41
C GLY A 468 5.92 -9.91 -18.20
N VAL A 469 6.79 -10.72 -17.58
CA VAL A 469 8.02 -11.21 -18.22
C VAL A 469 7.72 -12.13 -19.41
N TYR A 470 6.83 -13.10 -19.22
CA TYR A 470 6.38 -14.01 -20.26
C TYR A 470 5.04 -13.51 -20.78
N LYS A 471 5.06 -13.03 -22.02
CA LYS A 471 3.87 -12.48 -22.66
C LYS A 471 2.79 -13.56 -22.81
N ARG A 472 1.53 -13.12 -22.84
CA ARG A 472 0.34 -13.97 -22.91
C ARG A 472 0.05 -14.54 -24.32
N ASN A 473 0.96 -14.31 -25.26
CA ASN A 473 0.93 -14.90 -26.60
C ASN A 473 1.54 -16.34 -26.59
N PRO A 474 1.35 -17.13 -27.68
CA PRO A 474 1.84 -18.51 -27.72
C PRO A 474 3.34 -18.66 -27.44
N ASP A 475 4.18 -17.78 -27.97
CA ASP A 475 5.64 -17.84 -27.79
C ASP A 475 6.05 -17.60 -26.33
N GLY A 476 5.42 -16.62 -25.67
CA GLY A 476 5.65 -16.32 -24.26
C GLY A 476 5.19 -17.45 -23.34
N GLN A 477 4.04 -18.06 -23.60
CA GLN A 477 3.57 -19.21 -22.82
C GLN A 477 4.44 -20.46 -23.02
N LEU A 478 4.91 -20.71 -24.24
CA LEU A 478 5.90 -21.76 -24.51
C LEU A 478 7.23 -21.48 -23.80
N ALA A 479 7.67 -20.22 -23.75
CA ALA A 479 8.88 -19.83 -23.03
C ALA A 479 8.74 -20.00 -21.51
N PHE A 480 7.57 -19.66 -20.95
CA PHE A 480 7.31 -19.87 -19.54
C PHE A 480 7.36 -21.37 -19.19
N ARG A 481 6.75 -22.22 -20.02
CA ARG A 481 6.86 -23.67 -19.87
C ARG A 481 8.31 -24.17 -19.95
N ARG A 482 9.12 -23.67 -20.90
CA ARG A 482 10.55 -24.05 -20.99
C ARG A 482 11.30 -23.74 -19.69
N PHE A 483 11.05 -22.58 -19.08
CA PHE A 483 11.63 -22.25 -17.77
C PHE A 483 11.17 -23.27 -16.71
N LEU A 484 9.86 -23.56 -16.64
CA LEU A 484 9.33 -24.54 -15.70
C LEU A 484 9.93 -25.96 -15.93
N GLU A 485 10.20 -26.36 -17.16
CA GLU A 485 10.85 -27.64 -17.47
C GLU A 485 12.28 -27.71 -16.90
N THR A 486 12.99 -26.57 -16.80
CA THR A 486 14.33 -26.53 -16.18
C THR A 486 14.33 -26.78 -14.67
N ILE A 487 13.18 -26.60 -14.02
CA ILE A 487 12.97 -26.81 -12.58
C ILE A 487 12.24 -28.13 -12.27
N GLY A 488 12.10 -29.02 -13.27
CA GLY A 488 11.67 -30.40 -13.05
C GLY A 488 10.15 -30.58 -12.87
N ILE A 489 9.34 -29.85 -13.63
CA ILE A 489 7.91 -30.15 -13.73
C ILE A 489 7.65 -31.48 -14.45
N ASP A 490 6.61 -32.19 -14.02
CA ASP A 490 6.09 -33.44 -14.63
C ASP A 490 4.76 -33.19 -15.36
#